data_AF-A0A7C4FRH0-F1
#
_entry.id   AF-A0A7C4FRH0-F1
#
_cell.length_a   1.000
_cell.length_b   1.000
_cell.length_c   1.000
_cell.angle_alpha   90.00
_cell.angle_beta   90.00
_cell.angle_gamma   90.00
#
_symmetry.space_group_name_H-M   'P 1'
#
loop_
_entity.id
_entity.type
_entity.pdbx_description
1 polymer ?
#
loop_
_entity_poly.entity_id
_entity_poly.type
_entity_poly.pdbx_seq_one_letter_code
_entity_poly.pdbx_strand_id
1 'polypeptide(L)'
;NLIVYFTDRINDGYGFHPQSLAHFKAKGVSLIITVDVGIADGGTVELAKGAGMDVIITDHHEFQDLPRTITITGKRSKCDKLYHLCGAGVVFQLVKALRSYLFHRGFFAEKNAPRLKPYLEIACLATLADMVPILGENRLITYFGFRELERSSFPAIRAMLGEQKYGLTERDLQFSLIPRINACFRLGCPELFFNFLKESDERKLTKHLEEIDSLNEERKGISVSLWEDVLEKLKEAEREKFVLVVDESLPKGHLGLLAQRIKSLTGKPTIVLTGEGKEILVGSARAPKDLNLLSILTQRKDIFVQIGGHAYAFGLKIKKAKLEELIHYLEESLRTYTPLEVECIYVDYEGSISEFFEEENILALRELPPYGTGYDPPIVLLKKFEISRIKPFKERHCEVWLKDGFREVRSVLFNRKIEKEPLLLACVPYINSYSDSLEFRIEDFKDELE
;
A
#
# COMPACT_ATOMS: atom_id res chain seq x y z
N ASN A 1 -27.05 -16.98 -8.60
CA ASN A 1 -26.65 -17.18 -7.18
C ASN A 1 -25.19 -16.81 -7.04
N LEU A 2 -24.88 -15.79 -6.24
CA LEU A 2 -23.52 -15.35 -5.93
C LEU A 2 -23.37 -15.36 -4.40
N ILE A 3 -22.30 -15.97 -3.92
CA ILE A 3 -21.92 -15.94 -2.51
C ILE A 3 -20.57 -15.24 -2.44
N VAL A 4 -20.47 -14.23 -1.58
CA VAL A 4 -19.20 -13.58 -1.27
C VAL A 4 -18.72 -14.12 0.06
N TYR A 5 -17.46 -14.54 0.10
CA TYR A 5 -16.82 -15.13 1.26
C TYR A 5 -15.53 -14.36 1.53
N PHE A 6 -15.37 -13.89 2.77
CA PHE A 6 -14.15 -13.25 3.25
C PHE A 6 -13.37 -14.26 4.08
N THR A 7 -12.08 -14.41 3.78
CA THR A 7 -11.18 -15.26 4.57
C THR A 7 -10.92 -14.62 5.92
N ASP A 8 -10.94 -15.41 6.99
CA ASP A 8 -10.59 -14.93 8.32
C ASP A 8 -9.07 -14.74 8.42
N ARG A 9 -8.59 -13.52 8.14
CA ARG A 9 -7.17 -13.19 8.18
C ARG A 9 -6.58 -13.28 9.59
N ILE A 10 -7.39 -13.18 10.63
CA ILE A 10 -6.92 -13.20 12.02
C ILE A 10 -6.61 -14.63 12.43
N ASN A 11 -7.55 -15.55 12.13
CA ASN A 11 -7.46 -16.94 12.54
C ASN A 11 -6.74 -17.82 11.52
N ASP A 12 -7.09 -17.72 10.24
CA ASP A 12 -6.59 -18.60 9.18
C ASP A 12 -5.36 -18.01 8.46
N GLY A 13 -5.11 -16.71 8.63
CA GLY A 13 -4.06 -16.01 7.89
C GLY A 13 -4.44 -15.75 6.43
N TYR A 14 -3.46 -15.35 5.63
CA TYR A 14 -3.69 -15.01 4.22
C TYR A 14 -3.60 -16.23 3.31
N GLY A 15 -4.61 -16.47 2.47
CA GLY A 15 -4.61 -17.53 1.46
C GLY A 15 -5.98 -18.15 1.19
N PHE A 16 -6.05 -19.02 0.20
CA PHE A 16 -7.20 -19.88 -0.08
C PHE A 16 -7.07 -21.20 0.67
N HIS A 17 -7.79 -21.33 1.79
CA HIS A 17 -7.62 -22.41 2.76
C HIS A 17 -8.64 -23.55 2.61
N PRO A 18 -8.26 -24.83 2.81
CA PRO A 18 -9.15 -25.99 2.69
C PRO A 18 -10.39 -25.97 3.59
N GLN A 19 -10.31 -25.32 4.74
CA GLN A 19 -11.38 -25.20 5.74
C GLN A 19 -12.65 -24.58 5.14
N SER A 20 -12.50 -23.67 4.19
CA SER A 20 -13.60 -22.98 3.51
C SER A 20 -14.40 -23.90 2.57
N LEU A 21 -13.80 -24.99 2.09
CA LEU A 21 -14.42 -25.88 1.08
C LEU A 21 -15.66 -26.60 1.61
N ALA A 22 -15.67 -26.99 2.88
CA ALA A 22 -16.83 -27.62 3.50
C ALA A 22 -18.04 -26.67 3.53
N HIS A 23 -17.79 -25.39 3.81
CA HIS A 23 -18.80 -24.34 3.76
C HIS A 23 -19.36 -24.16 2.33
N PHE A 24 -18.48 -24.08 1.33
CA PHE A 24 -18.88 -23.94 -0.08
C PHE A 24 -19.72 -25.12 -0.57
N LYS A 25 -19.30 -26.34 -0.25
CA LYS A 25 -20.03 -27.56 -0.59
C LYS A 25 -21.42 -27.58 0.05
N ALA A 26 -21.53 -27.22 1.33
CA ALA A 26 -22.81 -27.15 2.04
C ALA A 26 -23.77 -26.11 1.43
N LYS A 27 -23.23 -25.07 0.79
CA LYS A 27 -24.00 -24.04 0.08
C LYS A 27 -24.27 -24.38 -1.40
N GLY A 28 -23.83 -25.54 -1.88
CA GLY A 28 -24.02 -25.96 -3.27
C GLY A 28 -23.23 -25.11 -4.29
N VAL A 29 -22.09 -24.56 -3.88
CA VAL A 29 -21.19 -23.83 -4.79
C VAL A 29 -20.60 -24.82 -5.80
N SER A 30 -20.66 -24.48 -7.08
CA SER A 30 -20.05 -25.27 -8.17
C SER A 30 -18.84 -24.59 -8.82
N LEU A 31 -18.69 -23.28 -8.64
CA LEU A 31 -17.58 -22.48 -9.16
C LEU A 31 -17.10 -21.49 -8.09
N ILE A 32 -15.80 -21.50 -7.83
CA ILE A 32 -15.09 -20.59 -6.94
C ILE A 32 -14.26 -19.65 -7.82
N ILE A 33 -14.38 -18.35 -7.59
CA ILE A 33 -13.48 -17.35 -8.20
C ILE A 33 -12.74 -16.67 -7.06
N THR A 34 -11.43 -16.90 -6.96
CA THR A 34 -10.61 -16.23 -5.96
C THR A 34 -10.19 -14.86 -6.47
N VAL A 35 -10.11 -13.89 -5.55
CA VAL A 35 -9.67 -12.52 -5.83
C VAL A 35 -8.53 -12.21 -4.90
N ASP A 36 -7.39 -11.82 -5.49
CA ASP A 36 -6.17 -11.44 -4.78
C ASP A 36 -5.49 -12.60 -4.01
N VAL A 37 -6.03 -13.82 -4.09
CA VAL A 37 -5.48 -15.00 -3.39
C VAL A 37 -5.57 -16.24 -4.28
N GLY A 38 -4.87 -17.30 -3.89
CA GLY A 38 -5.02 -18.63 -4.48
C GLY A 38 -3.88 -19.05 -5.40
N ILE A 39 -3.04 -18.13 -5.92
CA ILE A 39 -1.99 -18.50 -6.88
C ILE A 39 -0.91 -19.41 -6.29
N ALA A 40 -0.72 -19.38 -4.97
CA ALA A 40 0.19 -20.27 -4.25
C ALA A 40 -0.51 -21.50 -3.62
N ASP A 41 -1.84 -21.60 -3.72
CA ASP A 41 -2.65 -22.55 -2.93
C ASP A 41 -3.06 -23.79 -3.72
N GLY A 42 -2.11 -24.37 -4.47
CA GLY A 42 -2.36 -25.51 -5.36
C GLY A 42 -3.02 -26.70 -4.67
N GLY A 43 -2.65 -26.99 -3.42
CA GLY A 43 -3.27 -28.08 -2.64
C GLY A 43 -4.76 -27.86 -2.39
N THR A 44 -5.17 -26.64 -2.05
CA THR A 44 -6.58 -26.30 -1.84
C THR A 44 -7.38 -26.37 -3.14
N VAL A 45 -6.77 -25.97 -4.26
CA VAL A 45 -7.39 -26.07 -5.59
C VAL A 45 -7.70 -27.51 -5.97
N GLU A 46 -6.77 -28.44 -5.73
CA GLU A 46 -7.01 -29.87 -6.00
C GLU A 46 -8.10 -30.45 -5.10
N LEU A 47 -8.15 -30.06 -3.82
CA LEU A 47 -9.22 -30.47 -2.90
C LEU A 47 -10.60 -29.95 -3.33
N ALA A 48 -10.67 -28.70 -3.81
CA ALA A 48 -11.91 -28.13 -4.33
C ALA A 48 -12.42 -28.92 -5.54
N LYS A 49 -11.54 -29.24 -6.48
CA LYS A 49 -11.85 -30.06 -7.65
C LYS A 49 -12.31 -31.46 -7.27
N GLY A 50 -11.62 -32.12 -6.34
CA GLY A 50 -12.03 -33.40 -5.79
C GLY A 50 -13.41 -33.38 -5.11
N ALA A 51 -13.84 -32.21 -4.63
CA ALA A 51 -15.16 -31.99 -4.06
C ALA A 51 -16.23 -31.57 -5.10
N GLY A 52 -15.90 -31.55 -6.39
CA GLY A 52 -16.82 -31.20 -7.49
C GLY A 52 -16.99 -29.70 -7.72
N MET A 53 -16.03 -28.87 -7.30
CA MET A 53 -16.05 -27.42 -7.46
C MET A 53 -14.95 -26.97 -8.43
N ASP A 54 -15.32 -26.21 -9.46
CA ASP A 54 -14.36 -25.54 -10.33
C ASP A 54 -13.72 -24.34 -9.64
N VAL A 55 -12.47 -24.01 -9.99
CA VAL A 55 -11.75 -22.87 -9.41
C VAL A 55 -11.16 -21.99 -10.52
N ILE A 56 -11.43 -20.70 -10.48
CA ILE A 56 -10.74 -19.68 -11.27
C ILE A 56 -9.97 -18.79 -10.31
N ILE A 57 -8.68 -18.59 -10.58
CA ILE A 57 -7.83 -17.72 -9.77
C ILE A 57 -7.65 -16.38 -10.47
N THR A 58 -7.88 -15.27 -9.74
CA THR A 58 -7.47 -13.93 -10.16
C THR A 58 -6.51 -13.38 -9.10
N ASP A 59 -5.23 -13.24 -9.46
CA ASP A 59 -4.18 -12.96 -8.48
C ASP A 59 -2.98 -12.28 -9.15
N HIS A 60 -2.22 -11.54 -8.35
CA HIS A 60 -1.04 -10.77 -8.76
C HIS A 60 0.21 -11.10 -7.94
N HIS A 61 0.12 -12.00 -6.95
CA HIS A 61 1.29 -12.40 -6.15
C HIS A 61 2.30 -13.22 -6.97
N GLU A 62 3.56 -13.19 -6.55
CA GLU A 62 4.61 -14.06 -7.10
C GLU A 62 4.29 -15.54 -6.78
N PHE A 63 4.65 -16.44 -7.67
CA PHE A 63 4.38 -17.88 -7.53
C PHE A 63 5.61 -18.71 -7.93
N GLN A 64 5.69 -19.95 -7.42
CA GLN A 64 6.70 -20.93 -7.85
C GLN A 64 6.10 -21.83 -8.94
N ASP A 65 5.00 -22.50 -8.60
CA ASP A 65 4.25 -23.35 -9.51
C ASP A 65 2.81 -22.88 -9.62
N LEU A 66 2.26 -22.88 -10.85
CA LEU A 66 0.86 -22.53 -11.04
C LEU A 66 -0.05 -23.70 -10.64
N PRO A 67 -1.12 -23.46 -9.86
CA PRO A 67 -2.18 -24.43 -9.65
C PRO A 67 -2.74 -24.91 -10.99
N ARG A 68 -3.13 -26.18 -11.07
CA ARG A 68 -3.67 -26.78 -12.30
C ARG A 68 -5.11 -26.33 -12.55
N THR A 69 -5.34 -25.03 -12.68
CA THR A 69 -6.66 -24.45 -12.94
C THR A 69 -6.54 -23.19 -13.79
N ILE A 70 -7.68 -22.58 -14.15
CA ILE A 70 -7.64 -21.31 -14.86
C ILE A 70 -7.12 -20.24 -13.91
N THR A 71 -5.93 -19.73 -14.20
CA THR A 71 -5.28 -18.66 -13.42
C THR A 71 -5.05 -17.44 -14.29
N ILE A 72 -5.65 -16.32 -13.90
CA ILE A 72 -5.53 -15.00 -14.52
C ILE A 72 -4.58 -14.19 -13.65
N THR A 73 -3.40 -13.91 -14.20
CA THR A 73 -2.32 -13.19 -13.53
C THR A 73 -1.40 -12.55 -14.56
N GLY A 74 -0.82 -11.40 -14.23
CA GLY A 74 0.26 -10.80 -15.01
C GLY A 74 1.64 -11.37 -14.70
N LYS A 75 1.79 -12.20 -13.66
CA LYS A 75 3.09 -12.66 -13.17
C LYS A 75 3.77 -13.75 -14.02
N ARG A 76 3.12 -14.20 -15.10
CA ARG A 76 3.70 -15.18 -16.03
C ARG A 76 4.89 -14.62 -16.82
N SER A 77 4.93 -13.30 -17.04
CA SER A 77 6.02 -12.63 -17.75
C SER A 77 6.16 -11.19 -17.28
N LYS A 78 7.39 -10.74 -17.07
CA LYS A 78 7.69 -9.33 -16.73
C LYS A 78 7.30 -8.35 -17.84
N CYS A 79 7.16 -8.81 -19.07
CA CYS A 79 6.74 -8.01 -20.21
C CYS A 79 5.21 -7.95 -20.37
N ASP A 80 4.46 -8.67 -19.53
CA ASP A 80 3.00 -8.64 -19.57
C ASP A 80 2.49 -7.27 -19.11
N LYS A 81 1.51 -6.71 -19.83
CA LYS A 81 0.85 -5.45 -19.46
C LYS A 81 0.13 -5.55 -18.11
N LEU A 82 -0.24 -6.76 -17.70
CA LEU A 82 -0.89 -7.04 -16.43
C LEU A 82 0.11 -7.20 -15.27
N TYR A 83 1.43 -7.25 -15.53
CA TYR A 83 2.45 -7.65 -14.55
C TYR A 83 2.44 -6.84 -13.25
N HIS A 84 2.12 -5.55 -13.35
CA HIS A 84 2.10 -4.63 -12.21
C HIS A 84 0.72 -4.44 -11.59
N LEU A 85 -0.36 -5.00 -12.15
CA LEU A 85 -1.70 -4.78 -11.61
C LEU A 85 -1.83 -5.38 -10.20
N CYS A 86 -2.56 -4.72 -9.32
CA CYS A 86 -3.05 -5.32 -8.07
C CYS A 86 -4.18 -6.32 -8.36
N GLY A 87 -4.60 -7.12 -7.35
CA GLY A 87 -5.69 -8.08 -7.51
C GLY A 87 -6.98 -7.47 -8.10
N ALA A 88 -7.39 -6.29 -7.63
CA ALA A 88 -8.56 -5.59 -8.19
C ALA A 88 -8.34 -5.12 -9.64
N GLY A 89 -7.12 -4.73 -10.00
CA GLY A 89 -6.74 -4.40 -11.37
C GLY A 89 -6.85 -5.61 -12.30
N VAL A 90 -6.40 -6.79 -11.84
CA VAL A 90 -6.55 -8.06 -12.57
C VAL A 90 -8.04 -8.38 -12.77
N VAL A 91 -8.86 -8.27 -11.73
CA VAL A 91 -10.32 -8.47 -11.82
C VAL A 91 -10.96 -7.47 -12.78
N PHE A 92 -10.56 -6.20 -12.76
CA PHE A 92 -11.08 -5.19 -13.67
C PHE A 92 -10.81 -5.57 -15.14
N GLN A 93 -9.60 -6.07 -15.44
CA GLN A 93 -9.26 -6.53 -16.79
C GLN A 93 -10.04 -7.80 -17.18
N LEU A 94 -10.26 -8.73 -16.25
CA LEU A 94 -11.14 -9.89 -16.47
C LEU A 94 -12.57 -9.43 -16.82
N VAL A 95 -13.16 -8.53 -16.04
CA VAL A 95 -14.51 -8.02 -16.29
C VAL A 95 -14.57 -7.27 -17.63
N LYS A 96 -13.52 -6.50 -17.97
CA LYS A 96 -13.38 -5.84 -19.28
C LYS A 96 -13.39 -6.84 -20.43
N ALA A 97 -12.59 -7.90 -20.32
CA ALA A 97 -12.50 -8.97 -21.31
C ALA A 97 -13.83 -9.73 -21.43
N LEU A 98 -14.45 -10.11 -20.30
CA LEU A 98 -15.73 -10.82 -20.26
C LEU A 98 -16.85 -9.98 -20.88
N ARG A 99 -16.95 -8.70 -20.53
CA ARG A 99 -17.93 -7.78 -21.15
C ARG A 99 -17.74 -7.70 -22.65
N SER A 100 -16.49 -7.54 -23.11
CA SER A 100 -16.17 -7.49 -24.55
C SER A 100 -16.59 -8.79 -25.25
N TYR A 101 -16.22 -9.94 -24.69
CA TYR A 101 -16.59 -11.25 -25.22
C TYR A 101 -18.11 -11.41 -25.33
N LEU A 102 -18.85 -11.15 -24.25
CA LEU A 102 -20.32 -11.27 -24.22
C LEU A 102 -21.00 -10.31 -25.21
N PHE A 103 -20.44 -9.11 -25.40
CA PHE A 103 -20.93 -8.16 -26.39
C PHE A 103 -20.82 -8.73 -27.82
N HIS A 104 -19.66 -9.26 -28.20
CA HIS A 104 -19.47 -9.87 -29.52
C HIS A 104 -20.31 -11.15 -29.72
N ARG A 105 -20.71 -11.81 -28.63
CA ARG A 105 -21.62 -12.97 -28.66
C ARG A 105 -23.10 -12.57 -28.73
N GLY A 106 -23.43 -11.29 -28.80
CA GLY A 106 -24.82 -10.81 -28.85
C GLY A 106 -25.57 -10.93 -27.52
N PHE A 107 -24.90 -11.20 -26.40
CA PHE A 107 -25.54 -11.37 -25.09
C PHE A 107 -26.26 -10.10 -24.60
N PHE A 108 -25.84 -8.94 -25.12
CA PHE A 108 -26.40 -7.63 -24.81
C PHE A 108 -27.30 -7.10 -25.95
N ALA A 109 -27.81 -7.95 -26.84
CA ALA A 109 -28.68 -7.51 -27.93
C ALA A 109 -29.98 -6.87 -27.42
N GLU A 110 -30.54 -7.38 -26.31
CA GLU A 110 -31.81 -6.93 -25.73
C GLU A 110 -31.63 -6.12 -24.43
N LYS A 111 -30.39 -5.87 -24.01
CA LYS A 111 -30.09 -5.15 -22.76
C LYS A 111 -28.77 -4.40 -22.84
N ASN A 112 -28.67 -3.26 -22.17
CA ASN A 112 -27.44 -2.48 -22.18
C ASN A 112 -26.28 -3.23 -21.51
N ALA A 113 -25.11 -3.25 -22.16
CA ALA A 113 -23.90 -3.74 -21.55
C ALA A 113 -23.53 -2.87 -20.33
N PRO A 114 -23.07 -3.48 -19.21
CA PRO A 114 -22.75 -2.73 -18.00
C PRO A 114 -21.65 -1.70 -18.27
N ARG A 115 -21.76 -0.52 -17.66
CA ARG A 115 -20.73 0.51 -17.72
C ARG A 115 -19.62 0.15 -16.75
N LEU A 116 -18.40 -0.01 -17.25
CA LEU A 116 -17.25 -0.39 -16.41
C LEU A 116 -16.51 0.81 -15.81
N LYS A 117 -16.66 2.00 -16.41
CA LYS A 117 -15.94 3.22 -16.00
C LYS A 117 -16.07 3.51 -14.48
N PRO A 118 -17.27 3.43 -13.86
CA PRO A 118 -17.40 3.71 -12.43
C PRO A 118 -16.57 2.77 -11.54
N TYR A 119 -16.29 1.55 -11.97
CA TYR A 119 -15.49 0.61 -11.18
C TYR A 119 -13.98 0.92 -11.20
N LEU A 120 -13.54 1.90 -12.01
CA LEU A 120 -12.17 2.41 -11.97
C LEU A 120 -11.85 3.08 -10.64
N GLU A 121 -12.85 3.63 -9.93
CA GLU A 121 -12.62 4.22 -8.61
C GLU A 121 -12.19 3.14 -7.59
N ILE A 122 -12.83 1.97 -7.61
CA ILE A 122 -12.47 0.83 -6.74
C ILE A 122 -11.09 0.27 -7.14
N ALA A 123 -10.85 0.09 -8.44
CA ALA A 123 -9.56 -0.39 -8.93
C ALA A 123 -8.43 0.60 -8.59
N CYS A 124 -8.67 1.91 -8.65
CA CYS A 124 -7.73 2.95 -8.26
C CYS A 124 -7.41 2.89 -6.77
N LEU A 125 -8.42 2.81 -5.90
CA LEU A 125 -8.21 2.67 -4.46
C LEU A 125 -7.39 1.43 -4.11
N ALA A 126 -7.69 0.29 -4.73
CA ALA A 126 -6.91 -0.93 -4.55
C ALA A 126 -5.48 -0.78 -5.07
N THR A 127 -5.28 -0.19 -6.24
CA THR A 127 -3.94 0.04 -6.83
C THR A 127 -3.07 0.87 -5.90
N LEU A 128 -3.62 1.96 -5.34
CA LEU A 128 -2.91 2.80 -4.38
C LEU A 128 -2.69 2.11 -3.03
N ALA A 129 -3.68 1.37 -2.53
CA ALA A 129 -3.59 0.67 -1.24
C ALA A 129 -2.54 -0.44 -1.25
N ASP A 130 -2.38 -1.08 -2.40
CA ASP A 130 -1.43 -2.18 -2.62
C ASP A 130 -0.04 -1.68 -3.03
N MET A 131 0.11 -0.35 -3.20
CA MET A 131 1.38 0.33 -3.51
C MET A 131 2.11 -0.27 -4.72
N VAL A 132 1.38 -0.82 -5.69
CA VAL A 132 1.95 -1.35 -6.93
C VAL A 132 2.39 -0.21 -7.87
N PRO A 133 3.39 -0.43 -8.75
CA PRO A 133 3.88 0.65 -9.62
C PRO A 133 2.81 1.28 -10.50
N ILE A 134 2.70 2.61 -10.50
CA ILE A 134 1.76 3.39 -11.31
C ILE A 134 2.34 3.63 -12.71
N LEU A 135 2.51 2.52 -13.44
CA LEU A 135 3.03 2.50 -14.81
C LEU A 135 2.02 1.79 -15.72
N GLY A 136 2.05 2.10 -17.02
CA GLY A 136 1.21 1.42 -18.02
C GLY A 136 -0.29 1.38 -17.66
N GLU A 137 -0.85 0.18 -17.52
CA GLU A 137 -2.28 0.00 -17.18
C GLU A 137 -2.63 0.58 -15.80
N ASN A 138 -1.74 0.48 -14.80
CA ASN A 138 -2.01 1.10 -13.49
C ASN A 138 -2.08 2.62 -13.60
N ARG A 139 -1.25 3.25 -14.45
CA ARG A 139 -1.31 4.70 -14.69
C ARG A 139 -2.67 5.11 -15.28
N LEU A 140 -3.21 4.32 -16.20
CA LEU A 140 -4.55 4.56 -16.77
C LEU A 140 -5.65 4.34 -15.72
N ILE A 141 -5.57 3.25 -14.95
CA ILE A 141 -6.54 2.93 -13.88
C ILE A 141 -6.58 4.06 -12.85
N THR A 142 -5.43 4.53 -12.37
CA THR A 142 -5.38 5.61 -11.38
C THR A 142 -5.82 6.93 -11.99
N TYR A 143 -5.33 7.31 -13.18
CA TYR A 143 -5.71 8.57 -13.82
C TYR A 143 -7.22 8.72 -14.02
N PHE A 144 -7.86 7.71 -14.58
CA PHE A 144 -9.31 7.74 -14.77
C PHE A 144 -10.07 7.45 -13.47
N GLY A 145 -9.50 6.65 -12.57
CA GLY A 145 -10.12 6.35 -11.28
C GLY A 145 -10.24 7.57 -10.37
N PHE A 146 -9.24 8.48 -10.35
CA PHE A 146 -9.34 9.76 -9.63
C PHE A 146 -10.51 10.61 -10.13
N ARG A 147 -10.67 10.70 -11.46
CA ARG A 147 -11.79 11.45 -12.07
C ARG A 147 -13.14 10.84 -11.74
N GLU A 148 -13.22 9.51 -11.63
CA GLU A 148 -14.44 8.86 -11.15
C GLU A 148 -14.62 9.09 -9.65
N LEU A 149 -13.57 9.07 -8.81
CA LEU A 149 -13.66 9.35 -7.37
C LEU A 149 -14.18 10.75 -7.07
N GLU A 150 -13.70 11.78 -7.77
CA GLU A 150 -14.18 13.17 -7.64
C GLU A 150 -15.68 13.31 -7.94
N ARG A 151 -16.24 12.37 -8.70
CA ARG A 151 -17.65 12.33 -9.09
C ARG A 151 -18.25 10.95 -8.82
N SER A 152 -17.85 10.35 -7.69
CA SER A 152 -18.11 8.93 -7.43
C SER A 152 -19.59 8.62 -7.54
N SER A 153 -19.89 7.54 -8.27
CA SER A 153 -21.26 7.04 -8.35
C SER A 153 -21.70 6.28 -7.09
N PHE A 154 -20.75 5.87 -6.25
CA PHE A 154 -20.99 5.08 -5.05
C PHE A 154 -21.29 6.01 -3.87
N PRO A 155 -22.52 5.98 -3.30
CA PRO A 155 -22.87 6.82 -2.16
C PRO A 155 -21.89 6.67 -0.98
N ALA A 156 -21.44 5.44 -0.74
CA ALA A 156 -20.45 5.09 0.28
C ALA A 156 -19.12 5.83 0.12
N ILE A 157 -18.57 5.87 -1.10
CA ILE A 157 -17.29 6.52 -1.37
C ILE A 157 -17.43 8.03 -1.26
N ARG A 158 -18.55 8.62 -1.73
CA ARG A 158 -18.84 10.05 -1.50
C ARG A 158 -18.91 10.38 -0.01
N ALA A 159 -19.58 9.56 0.78
CA ALA A 159 -19.69 9.75 2.23
C ALA A 159 -18.32 9.72 2.93
N MET A 160 -17.41 8.82 2.51
CA MET A 160 -16.05 8.78 3.07
C MET A 160 -15.16 9.94 2.64
N LEU A 161 -15.29 10.40 1.39
CA LEU A 161 -14.50 11.50 0.85
C LEU A 161 -14.93 12.85 1.43
N GLY A 162 -16.23 13.05 1.68
CA GLY A 162 -16.75 14.35 2.05
C GLY A 162 -16.60 15.38 0.91
N GLU A 163 -16.67 16.67 1.25
CA GLU A 163 -16.53 17.74 0.27
C GLU A 163 -15.07 17.94 -0.16
N GLN A 164 -14.83 17.94 -1.48
CA GLN A 164 -13.51 18.15 -2.09
C GLN A 164 -13.53 19.46 -2.88
N LYS A 165 -13.15 20.56 -2.23
CA LYS A 165 -13.35 21.92 -2.78
C LYS A 165 -12.47 22.24 -3.99
N TYR A 166 -11.21 21.81 -4.00
CA TYR A 166 -10.26 22.10 -5.08
C TYR A 166 -9.59 20.83 -5.63
N GLY A 167 -10.34 19.73 -5.68
CA GLY A 167 -9.90 18.46 -6.26
C GLY A 167 -9.39 17.44 -5.24
N LEU A 168 -9.17 16.23 -5.71
CA LEU A 168 -8.75 15.08 -4.90
C LEU A 168 -7.27 14.75 -5.12
N THR A 169 -6.52 14.54 -4.04
CA THR A 169 -5.09 14.17 -4.12
C THR A 169 -4.84 12.73 -3.70
N GLU A 170 -3.70 12.17 -4.10
CA GLU A 170 -3.23 10.87 -3.65
C GLU A 170 -3.07 10.82 -2.13
N ARG A 171 -2.74 11.96 -1.50
CA ARG A 171 -2.64 12.08 -0.06
C ARG A 171 -3.99 11.87 0.63
N ASP A 172 -5.06 12.43 0.08
CA ASP A 172 -6.42 12.26 0.61
C ASP A 172 -6.82 10.79 0.62
N LEU A 173 -6.47 10.07 -0.45
CA LEU A 173 -6.74 8.63 -0.55
C LEU A 173 -5.85 7.81 0.38
N GLN A 174 -4.53 8.01 0.34
CA GLN A 174 -3.56 7.18 1.07
C GLN A 174 -3.59 7.39 2.59
N PHE A 175 -3.91 8.61 3.06
CA PHE A 175 -3.87 8.94 4.49
C PHE A 175 -5.25 9.08 5.14
N SER A 176 -6.33 9.15 4.35
CA SER A 176 -7.69 9.21 4.89
C SER A 176 -8.53 8.00 4.47
N LEU A 177 -8.79 7.82 3.18
CA LEU A 177 -9.78 6.84 2.72
C LEU A 177 -9.28 5.39 2.83
N ILE A 178 -8.10 5.08 2.30
CA ILE A 178 -7.50 3.73 2.31
C ILE A 178 -7.28 3.21 3.74
N PRO A 179 -6.76 3.99 4.71
CA PRO A 179 -6.58 3.51 6.08
C PRO A 179 -7.88 3.09 6.76
N ARG A 180 -8.98 3.81 6.51
CA ARG A 180 -10.32 3.46 7.01
C ARG A 180 -10.81 2.13 6.44
N ILE A 181 -10.67 1.94 5.13
CA ILE A 181 -10.98 0.65 4.48
C ILE A 181 -10.15 -0.48 5.10
N ASN A 182 -8.84 -0.29 5.19
CA ASN A 182 -7.92 -1.29 5.72
C ASN A 182 -8.17 -1.62 7.19
N ALA A 183 -8.72 -0.70 7.98
CA ALA A 183 -9.07 -0.95 9.38
C ALA A 183 -10.13 -2.04 9.50
N CYS A 184 -11.16 -2.03 8.66
CA CYS A 184 -12.20 -3.07 8.62
C CYS A 184 -11.60 -4.47 8.42
N PHE A 185 -10.65 -4.61 7.49
CA PHE A 185 -10.02 -5.91 7.23
C PHE A 185 -9.02 -6.32 8.33
N ARG A 186 -8.30 -5.37 8.93
CA ARG A 186 -7.32 -5.65 9.99
C ARG A 186 -7.97 -6.02 11.33
N LEU A 187 -9.16 -5.48 11.60
CA LEU A 187 -9.93 -5.75 12.81
C LEU A 187 -11.02 -6.83 12.62
N GLY A 188 -11.00 -7.53 11.47
CA GLY A 188 -11.84 -8.72 11.27
C GLY A 188 -13.31 -8.41 10.97
N CYS A 189 -13.63 -7.23 10.44
CA CYS A 189 -14.97 -6.83 10.02
C CYS A 189 -15.04 -6.46 8.52
N PRO A 190 -14.57 -7.31 7.58
CA PRO A 190 -14.62 -7.00 6.15
C PRO A 190 -16.04 -6.84 5.59
N GLU A 191 -17.03 -7.51 6.17
CA GLU A 191 -18.43 -7.43 5.77
C GLU A 191 -19.01 -6.03 5.98
N LEU A 192 -18.54 -5.29 6.99
CA LEU A 192 -18.96 -3.91 7.26
C LEU A 192 -18.68 -3.03 6.04
N PHE A 193 -17.44 -3.05 5.54
CA PHE A 193 -17.08 -2.26 4.37
C PHE A 193 -17.80 -2.72 3.10
N PHE A 194 -17.96 -4.04 2.92
CA PHE A 194 -18.68 -4.57 1.77
C PHE A 194 -20.16 -4.17 1.74
N ASN A 195 -20.82 -4.20 2.90
CA ASN A 195 -22.21 -3.75 3.03
C ASN A 195 -22.31 -2.24 2.87
N PHE A 196 -21.35 -1.49 3.44
CA PHE A 196 -21.25 -0.05 3.26
C PHE A 196 -21.16 0.35 1.78
N LEU A 197 -20.29 -0.29 0.99
CA LEU A 197 -20.15 -0.02 -0.44
C LEU A 197 -21.44 -0.24 -1.26
N LYS A 198 -22.34 -1.08 -0.77
CA LYS A 198 -23.62 -1.40 -1.43
C LYS A 198 -24.79 -0.57 -0.92
N GLU A 199 -24.59 0.15 0.17
CA GLU A 199 -25.65 0.89 0.83
C GLU A 199 -25.99 2.17 0.04
N SER A 200 -27.26 2.51 0.04
CA SER A 200 -27.81 3.69 -0.64
C SER A 200 -28.71 4.53 0.27
N ASP A 201 -29.15 3.98 1.41
CA ASP A 201 -29.86 4.72 2.44
C ASP A 201 -28.89 5.60 3.24
N GLU A 202 -29.15 6.90 3.28
CA GLU A 202 -28.27 7.88 3.93
C GLU A 202 -28.07 7.61 5.42
N ARG A 203 -29.12 7.18 6.14
CA ARG A 203 -29.01 6.94 7.59
C ARG A 203 -28.13 5.74 7.88
N LYS A 204 -28.27 4.67 7.10
CA LYS A 204 -27.41 3.48 7.19
C LYS A 204 -25.98 3.78 6.76
N LEU A 205 -25.78 4.59 5.71
CA LEU A 205 -24.46 5.04 5.30
C LEU A 205 -23.74 5.77 6.43
N THR A 206 -24.40 6.73 7.08
CA THR A 206 -23.83 7.46 8.22
C THR A 206 -23.43 6.51 9.34
N LYS A 207 -24.33 5.59 9.72
CA LYS A 207 -24.05 4.62 10.78
C LYS A 207 -22.85 3.71 10.44
N HIS A 208 -22.80 3.16 9.23
CA HIS A 208 -21.67 2.35 8.79
C HIS A 208 -20.37 3.16 8.77
N LEU A 209 -20.41 4.44 8.35
CA LEU A 209 -19.24 5.31 8.34
C LEU A 209 -18.72 5.57 9.76
N GLU A 210 -19.60 5.84 10.72
CA GLU A 210 -19.24 5.99 12.14
C GLU A 210 -18.56 4.72 12.70
N GLU A 211 -19.09 3.54 12.35
CA GLU A 211 -18.47 2.26 12.75
C GLU A 211 -17.09 2.08 12.10
N ILE A 212 -16.93 2.41 10.81
CA ILE A 212 -15.65 2.36 10.10
C ILE A 212 -14.62 3.33 10.70
N ASP A 213 -15.05 4.55 11.04
CA ASP A 213 -14.19 5.56 11.66
C ASP A 213 -13.75 5.11 13.07
N SER A 214 -14.66 4.54 13.86
CA SER A 214 -14.36 3.94 15.15
C SER A 214 -13.29 2.84 15.04
N LEU A 215 -13.43 1.92 14.08
CA LEU A 215 -12.43 0.88 13.80
C LEU A 215 -11.08 1.45 13.39
N ASN A 216 -11.06 2.54 12.62
CA ASN A 216 -9.81 3.19 12.24
C ASN A 216 -9.13 3.87 13.42
N GLU A 217 -9.88 4.51 14.33
CA GLU A 217 -9.34 5.08 15.57
C GLU A 217 -8.84 4.00 16.52
N GLU A 218 -9.56 2.90 16.67
CA GLU A 218 -9.12 1.73 17.44
C GLU A 218 -7.79 1.19 16.91
N ARG A 219 -7.69 0.97 15.60
CA ARG A 219 -6.45 0.54 14.94
C ARG A 219 -5.29 1.52 15.20
N LYS A 220 -5.54 2.83 15.16
CA LYS A 220 -4.53 3.84 15.45
C LYS A 220 -4.09 3.78 16.92
N GLY A 221 -5.04 3.67 17.86
CA GLY A 221 -4.77 3.54 19.29
C GLY A 221 -3.89 2.33 19.59
N ILE A 222 -4.26 1.16 19.07
CA ILE A 222 -3.46 -0.07 19.16
C ILE A 222 -2.06 0.15 18.57
N SER A 223 -1.95 0.82 17.42
CA SER A 223 -0.65 1.09 16.80
C SER A 223 0.25 2.03 17.60
N VAL A 224 -0.32 2.93 18.41
CA VAL A 224 0.45 3.84 19.29
C VAL A 224 0.95 3.08 20.52
N SER A 225 0.07 2.36 21.23
CA SER A 225 0.47 1.62 22.43
C SER A 225 1.52 0.57 22.12
N LEU A 226 1.31 -0.22 21.06
CA LEU A 226 2.28 -1.23 20.62
C LEU A 226 3.62 -0.60 20.20
N TRP A 227 3.60 0.63 19.66
CA TRP A 227 4.82 1.32 19.27
C TRP A 227 5.63 1.77 20.49
N GLU A 228 4.96 2.25 21.54
CA GLU A 228 5.61 2.60 22.81
C GLU A 228 6.25 1.36 23.45
N ASP A 229 5.50 0.25 23.53
CA ASP A 229 6.01 -1.03 24.05
C ASP A 229 7.24 -1.53 23.27
N VAL A 230 7.19 -1.44 21.93
CA VAL A 230 8.30 -1.86 21.06
C VAL A 230 9.51 -0.92 21.20
N LEU A 231 9.29 0.39 21.36
CA LEU A 231 10.37 1.35 21.56
C LEU A 231 11.17 1.07 22.83
N GLU A 232 10.51 0.67 23.92
CA GLU A 232 11.18 0.28 25.17
C GLU A 232 12.09 -0.93 24.97
N LYS A 233 11.65 -1.91 24.19
CA LYS A 233 12.39 -3.14 23.88
C LYS A 233 13.41 -2.97 22.75
N LEU A 234 13.38 -1.86 22.01
CA LEU A 234 14.15 -1.69 20.78
C LEU A 234 15.65 -1.79 21.04
N LYS A 235 16.14 -1.28 22.17
CA LYS A 235 17.56 -1.34 22.53
C LYS A 235 18.11 -2.77 22.63
N GLU A 236 17.27 -3.72 23.04
CA GLU A 236 17.64 -5.14 23.15
C GLU A 236 17.41 -5.90 21.83
N ALA A 237 16.41 -5.47 21.06
CA ALA A 237 16.08 -6.05 19.76
C ALA A 237 17.04 -5.61 18.64
N GLU A 238 17.66 -4.44 18.79
CA GLU A 238 18.60 -3.89 17.82
C GLU A 238 19.96 -4.58 17.92
N ARG A 239 20.39 -5.16 16.81
CA ARG A 239 21.72 -5.74 16.64
C ARG A 239 22.56 -4.86 15.73
N GLU A 240 23.82 -5.28 15.52
CA GLU A 240 24.76 -4.52 14.69
C GLU A 240 24.20 -4.25 13.28
N LYS A 241 23.64 -5.28 12.62
CA LYS A 241 23.26 -5.23 11.20
C LYS A 241 21.76 -5.33 10.92
N PHE A 242 20.95 -5.66 11.91
CA PHE A 242 19.50 -5.84 11.76
C PHE A 242 18.78 -5.60 13.08
N VAL A 243 17.46 -5.53 13.03
CA VAL A 243 16.57 -5.50 14.21
C VAL A 243 15.69 -6.73 14.21
N LEU A 244 15.64 -7.46 15.32
CA LEU A 244 14.74 -8.59 15.49
C LEU A 244 13.93 -8.43 16.77
N VAL A 245 12.65 -8.15 16.62
CA VAL A 245 11.70 -8.06 17.73
C VAL A 245 10.95 -9.38 17.81
N VAL A 246 10.93 -10.01 18.99
CA VAL A 246 10.12 -11.19 19.29
C VAL A 246 9.23 -10.86 20.47
N ASP A 247 7.93 -10.77 20.24
CA ASP A 247 6.97 -10.44 21.29
C ASP A 247 5.63 -11.15 21.01
N GLU A 248 5.33 -12.13 21.88
CA GLU A 248 4.13 -12.98 21.78
C GLU A 248 2.82 -12.24 22.05
N SER A 249 2.88 -11.02 22.59
CA SER A 249 1.70 -10.19 22.84
C SER A 249 1.26 -9.38 21.61
N LEU A 250 2.11 -9.26 20.60
CA LEU A 250 1.84 -8.44 19.42
C LEU A 250 0.71 -9.04 18.55
N PRO A 251 -0.34 -8.26 18.21
CA PRO A 251 -1.34 -8.69 17.26
C PRO A 251 -0.75 -8.93 15.88
N LYS A 252 -1.03 -10.10 15.27
CA LYS A 252 -0.52 -10.48 13.94
C LYS A 252 -0.75 -9.42 12.86
N GLY A 253 -1.89 -8.73 12.91
CA GLY A 253 -2.26 -7.66 11.96
C GLY A 253 -1.39 -6.40 11.99
N HIS A 254 -0.54 -6.23 13.01
CA HIS A 254 0.30 -5.04 13.21
C HIS A 254 1.79 -5.25 12.94
N LEU A 255 2.26 -6.50 12.80
CA LEU A 255 3.69 -6.83 12.66
C LEU A 255 4.35 -6.10 11.50
N GLY A 256 3.68 -6.01 10.34
CA GLY A 256 4.23 -5.32 9.17
C GLY A 256 4.32 -3.79 9.31
N LEU A 257 3.41 -3.17 10.06
CA LEU A 257 3.45 -1.73 10.35
C LEU A 257 4.61 -1.42 11.31
N LEU A 258 4.74 -2.24 12.36
CA LEU A 258 5.84 -2.13 13.33
C LEU A 258 7.19 -2.32 12.64
N ALA A 259 7.35 -3.39 11.85
CA ALA A 259 8.58 -3.67 11.12
C ALA A 259 8.99 -2.50 10.19
N GLN A 260 8.03 -1.89 9.50
CA GLN A 260 8.31 -0.75 8.62
C GLN A 260 8.75 0.47 9.42
N ARG A 261 8.08 0.76 10.55
CA ARG A 261 8.38 1.93 11.38
C ARG A 261 9.75 1.82 12.06
N ILE A 262 10.09 0.62 12.56
CA ILE A 262 11.43 0.32 13.09
C ILE A 262 12.49 0.46 11.99
N LYS A 263 12.25 -0.11 10.79
CA LYS A 263 13.19 0.02 9.66
C LYS A 263 13.42 1.48 9.29
N SER A 264 12.36 2.30 9.26
CA SER A 264 12.47 3.73 9.00
C SER A 264 13.19 4.50 10.09
N LEU A 265 13.09 4.06 11.36
CA LEU A 265 13.79 4.67 12.49
C LEU A 265 15.28 4.31 12.54
N THR A 266 15.61 3.05 12.26
CA THR A 266 16.95 2.49 12.46
C THR A 266 17.78 2.41 11.17
N GLY A 267 17.14 2.52 10.01
CA GLY A 267 17.78 2.26 8.70
C GLY A 267 18.14 0.78 8.46
N LYS A 268 17.82 -0.11 9.40
CA LYS A 268 18.27 -1.51 9.39
C LYS A 268 17.18 -2.46 8.90
N PRO A 269 17.56 -3.57 8.24
CA PRO A 269 16.66 -4.70 8.01
C PRO A 269 16.00 -5.12 9.32
N THR A 270 14.68 -5.26 9.31
CA THR A 270 13.88 -5.48 10.51
C THR A 270 12.96 -6.68 10.34
N ILE A 271 12.92 -7.54 11.36
CA ILE A 271 11.98 -8.65 11.47
C ILE A 271 11.21 -8.50 12.79
N VAL A 272 9.89 -8.58 12.72
CA VAL A 272 9.00 -8.59 13.91
C VAL A 272 8.25 -9.91 13.92
N LEU A 273 8.41 -10.68 15.00
CA LEU A 273 7.80 -11.99 15.23
C LEU A 273 6.84 -11.95 16.43
N THR A 274 5.77 -12.71 16.34
CA THR A 274 4.84 -12.99 17.45
C THR A 274 4.46 -14.46 17.50
N GLY A 275 3.88 -14.89 18.62
CA GLY A 275 3.47 -16.27 18.85
C GLY A 275 2.26 -16.68 18.01
N GLU A 276 2.29 -17.88 17.45
CA GLU A 276 1.12 -18.57 16.92
C GLU A 276 1.00 -19.96 17.57
N GLY A 277 0.17 -20.04 18.60
CA GLY A 277 0.12 -21.25 19.43
C GLY A 277 1.40 -21.45 20.24
N LYS A 278 1.72 -22.71 20.57
CA LYS A 278 2.81 -23.02 21.51
C LYS A 278 4.20 -23.00 20.87
N GLU A 279 4.32 -23.48 19.63
CA GLU A 279 5.62 -23.79 19.01
C GLU A 279 5.97 -22.97 17.78
N ILE A 280 5.05 -22.16 17.25
CA ILE A 280 5.25 -21.41 16.01
C ILE A 280 5.39 -19.92 16.31
N LEU A 281 6.28 -19.27 15.58
CA LEU A 281 6.35 -17.81 15.47
C LEU A 281 5.93 -17.42 14.06
N VAL A 282 5.09 -16.39 13.97
CA VAL A 282 4.68 -15.75 12.71
C VAL A 282 5.15 -14.31 12.71
N GLY A 283 5.57 -13.80 11.57
CA GLY A 283 6.19 -12.49 11.51
C GLY A 283 6.14 -11.80 10.17
N SER A 284 6.58 -10.55 10.19
CA SER A 284 6.76 -9.71 9.01
C SER A 284 8.17 -9.12 9.01
N ALA A 285 8.79 -9.12 7.84
CA ALA A 285 10.10 -8.52 7.61
C ALA A 285 10.00 -7.27 6.71
N ARG A 286 10.88 -6.30 6.95
CA ARG A 286 11.08 -5.10 6.12
C ARG A 286 12.57 -4.83 5.95
N ALA A 287 13.00 -4.57 4.74
CA ALA A 287 14.40 -4.27 4.42
C ALA A 287 14.56 -2.91 3.73
N PRO A 288 15.74 -2.28 3.84
CA PRO A 288 16.21 -1.25 2.93
C PRO A 288 16.13 -1.68 1.45
N LYS A 289 15.95 -0.73 0.53
CA LYS A 289 15.71 -1.02 -0.90
C LYS A 289 16.90 -1.69 -1.60
N ASP A 290 18.10 -1.45 -1.09
CA ASP A 290 19.38 -2.01 -1.54
C ASP A 290 19.63 -3.43 -1.01
N LEU A 291 18.77 -3.96 -0.14
CA LEU A 291 18.89 -5.30 0.41
C LEU A 291 17.70 -6.19 0.04
N ASN A 292 17.92 -7.16 -0.85
CA ASN A 292 16.96 -8.23 -1.11
C ASN A 292 17.01 -9.30 0.00
N LEU A 293 16.49 -8.95 1.18
CA LEU A 293 16.49 -9.81 2.35
C LEU A 293 15.72 -11.13 2.11
N LEU A 294 14.65 -11.10 1.31
CA LEU A 294 13.91 -12.31 0.98
C LEU A 294 14.81 -13.33 0.26
N SER A 295 15.58 -12.89 -0.73
CA SER A 295 16.47 -13.78 -1.47
C SER A 295 17.52 -14.44 -0.57
N ILE A 296 18.07 -13.70 0.40
CA ILE A 296 19.02 -14.20 1.40
C ILE A 296 18.36 -15.26 2.27
N LEU A 297 17.19 -14.98 2.84
CA LEU A 297 16.50 -15.92 3.72
C LEU A 297 16.02 -17.18 3.00
N THR A 298 15.59 -17.07 1.74
CA THR A 298 15.14 -18.23 0.96
C THR A 298 16.23 -19.23 0.59
N GLN A 299 17.52 -18.93 0.84
CA GLN A 299 18.60 -19.93 0.70
C GLN A 299 18.56 -20.98 1.82
N ARG A 300 17.94 -20.67 2.97
CA ARG A 300 17.76 -21.57 4.12
C ARG A 300 16.29 -21.90 4.37
N LYS A 301 15.62 -22.45 3.35
CA LYS A 301 14.18 -22.81 3.44
C LYS A 301 13.87 -23.76 4.60
N ASP A 302 14.85 -24.54 5.06
CA ASP A 302 14.73 -25.49 6.17
C ASP A 302 14.43 -24.83 7.54
N ILE A 303 14.74 -23.55 7.70
CA ILE A 303 14.41 -22.76 8.90
C ILE A 303 12.90 -22.41 8.94
N PHE A 304 12.28 -22.27 7.77
CA PHE A 304 10.95 -21.70 7.61
C PHE A 304 9.89 -22.78 7.42
N VAL A 305 8.78 -22.63 8.15
CA VAL A 305 7.53 -23.34 7.84
C VAL A 305 6.87 -22.70 6.62
N GLN A 306 6.92 -21.36 6.54
CA GLN A 306 6.40 -20.59 5.42
C GLN A 306 7.23 -19.31 5.27
N ILE A 307 7.51 -18.89 4.05
CA ILE A 307 8.14 -17.60 3.75
C ILE A 307 7.68 -17.13 2.36
N GLY A 308 7.23 -15.88 2.24
CA GLY A 308 6.71 -15.36 0.96
C GLY A 308 6.34 -13.89 0.99
N GLY A 309 6.45 -13.23 -0.16
CA GLY A 309 6.17 -11.80 -0.35
C GLY A 309 7.12 -11.18 -1.37
N HIS A 310 7.45 -9.90 -1.18
CA HIS A 310 8.37 -9.14 -2.04
C HIS A 310 9.78 -9.07 -1.46
N ALA A 311 10.75 -8.74 -2.30
CA ALA A 311 12.19 -8.68 -1.98
C ALA A 311 12.53 -7.98 -0.65
N TYR A 312 11.82 -6.91 -0.32
CA TYR A 312 12.03 -6.05 0.85
C TYR A 312 10.85 -6.03 1.84
N ALA A 313 9.76 -6.78 1.57
CA ALA A 313 8.57 -6.82 2.42
C ALA A 313 7.86 -8.16 2.27
N PHE A 314 7.95 -9.01 3.29
CA PHE A 314 7.43 -10.38 3.23
C PHE A 314 7.00 -10.90 4.60
N GLY A 315 6.15 -11.92 4.60
CA GLY A 315 5.73 -12.68 5.78
C GLY A 315 6.56 -13.94 5.95
N LEU A 316 6.71 -14.38 7.20
CA LEU A 316 7.42 -15.61 7.55
C LEU A 316 6.75 -16.35 8.72
N LYS A 317 6.89 -17.67 8.74
CA LYS A 317 6.63 -18.56 9.88
C LYS A 317 7.83 -19.45 10.14
N ILE A 318 8.21 -19.55 11.41
CA ILE A 318 9.29 -20.43 11.88
C ILE A 318 8.83 -21.22 13.11
N LYS A 319 9.48 -22.34 13.40
CA LYS A 319 9.34 -22.98 14.72
C LYS A 319 10.14 -22.18 15.76
N LYS A 320 9.65 -22.05 17.00
CA LYS A 320 10.36 -21.38 18.10
C LYS A 320 11.77 -21.93 18.29
N ALA A 321 11.93 -23.25 18.18
CA ALA A 321 13.22 -23.93 18.28
C ALA A 321 14.23 -23.61 17.14
N LYS A 322 13.80 -22.91 16.09
CA LYS A 322 14.64 -22.46 14.97
C LYS A 322 15.02 -20.97 15.07
N LEU A 323 14.63 -20.29 16.15
CA LEU A 323 14.86 -18.86 16.32
C LEU A 323 16.36 -18.52 16.40
N GLU A 324 17.12 -19.25 17.22
CA GLU A 324 18.57 -19.06 17.36
C GLU A 324 19.29 -19.32 16.04
N GLU A 325 18.84 -20.31 15.27
CA GLU A 325 19.39 -20.63 13.96
C GLU A 325 19.13 -19.51 12.94
N LEU A 326 17.95 -18.89 12.96
CA LEU A 326 17.64 -17.71 12.15
C LEU A 326 18.54 -16.53 12.53
N ILE A 327 18.75 -16.28 13.82
CA ILE A 327 19.60 -15.19 14.31
C ILE A 327 21.03 -15.36 13.79
N HIS A 328 21.60 -16.55 13.96
CA HIS A 328 22.96 -16.83 13.52
C HIS A 328 23.11 -16.66 12.00
N TYR A 329 22.14 -17.17 11.24
CA TYR A 329 22.15 -17.02 9.78
C TYR A 329 22.07 -15.56 9.32
N LEU A 330 21.28 -14.73 10.00
CA LEU A 330 21.21 -13.29 9.73
C LEU A 330 22.53 -12.58 10.07
N GLU A 331 23.13 -12.90 11.22
CA GLU A 331 24.43 -12.34 11.63
C GLU A 331 25.53 -12.67 10.62
N GLU A 332 25.56 -13.91 10.11
CA GLU A 332 26.51 -14.34 9.10
C GLU A 332 26.24 -13.66 7.75
N SER A 333 24.99 -13.73 7.26
CA SER A 333 24.62 -13.26 5.92
C SER A 333 24.69 -11.74 5.78
N LEU A 334 24.48 -11.00 6.87
CA LEU A 334 24.50 -9.53 6.88
C LEU A 334 25.83 -8.96 7.42
N ARG A 335 26.83 -9.80 7.72
CA ARG A 335 28.10 -9.36 8.30
C ARG A 335 28.80 -8.30 7.44
N THR A 336 28.82 -8.51 6.13
CA THR A 336 29.43 -7.60 5.16
C THR A 336 28.45 -6.56 4.61
N TYR A 337 27.19 -6.60 5.04
CA TYR A 337 26.21 -5.60 4.65
C TYR A 337 26.58 -4.27 5.33
N THR A 338 26.82 -3.28 4.49
CA THR A 338 26.92 -1.89 4.88
C THR A 338 25.76 -1.21 4.17
N PRO A 339 24.81 -0.61 4.90
CA PRO A 339 23.77 0.21 4.27
C PRO A 339 24.46 1.22 3.36
N LEU A 340 23.90 1.46 2.16
CA LEU A 340 24.33 2.61 1.38
C LEU A 340 24.09 3.88 2.22
N GLU A 341 25.16 4.44 2.79
CA GLU A 341 25.18 5.80 3.31
C GLU A 341 25.07 6.72 2.10
N VAL A 342 23.84 6.98 1.68
CA VAL A 342 23.25 8.27 1.26
C VAL A 342 21.90 7.86 0.66
N GLU A 343 20.79 8.23 1.30
CA GLU A 343 19.53 8.35 0.55
C GLU A 343 19.74 9.51 -0.44
N CYS A 344 20.24 9.19 -1.63
CA CYS A 344 20.41 10.19 -2.67
C CYS A 344 19.02 10.66 -3.11
N ILE A 345 18.78 11.96 -2.98
CA ILE A 345 17.64 12.59 -3.62
C ILE A 345 18.04 12.88 -5.06
N TYR A 346 17.33 12.24 -5.98
CA TYR A 346 17.45 12.54 -7.40
C TYR A 346 16.67 13.82 -7.65
N VAL A 347 17.38 14.83 -8.16
CA VAL A 347 16.80 16.09 -8.59
C VAL A 347 16.49 15.97 -10.07
N ASP A 348 15.23 16.23 -10.44
CA ASP A 348 14.77 16.20 -11.82
C ASP A 348 15.11 17.51 -12.56
N TYR A 349 15.10 18.63 -11.84
CA TYR A 349 15.29 19.96 -12.43
C TYR A 349 15.92 20.95 -11.44
N GLU A 350 16.79 21.83 -11.92
CA GLU A 350 17.27 22.99 -11.18
C GLU A 350 16.57 24.24 -11.72
N GLY A 351 15.89 25.00 -10.86
CA GLY A 351 15.05 26.12 -11.29
C GLY A 351 14.88 27.22 -10.24
N SER A 352 14.19 28.28 -10.63
CA SER A 352 13.79 29.38 -9.74
C SER A 352 12.33 29.25 -9.29
N ILE A 353 11.94 29.96 -8.22
CA ILE A 353 10.56 29.97 -7.71
C ILE A 353 9.62 30.55 -8.77
N SER A 354 10.03 31.64 -9.42
CA SER A 354 9.23 32.35 -10.42
C SER A 354 8.84 31.50 -11.63
N GLU A 355 9.72 30.61 -12.08
CA GLU A 355 9.42 29.70 -13.20
C GLU A 355 8.16 28.87 -12.95
N PHE A 356 7.91 28.42 -11.72
CA PHE A 356 6.74 27.60 -11.41
C PHE A 356 5.43 28.37 -11.37
N PHE A 357 5.48 29.71 -11.37
CA PHE A 357 4.28 30.56 -11.50
C PHE A 357 3.88 30.83 -12.95
N GLU A 358 4.69 30.42 -13.93
CA GLU A 358 4.31 30.48 -15.34
C GLU A 358 3.12 29.56 -15.62
N GLU A 359 2.20 30.00 -16.48
CA GLU A 359 0.93 29.32 -16.72
C GLU A 359 1.11 27.87 -17.17
N GLU A 360 2.06 27.63 -18.07
CA GLU A 360 2.38 26.30 -18.60
C GLU A 360 2.83 25.33 -17.50
N ASN A 361 3.62 25.82 -16.53
CA ASN A 361 4.10 25.02 -15.41
C ASN A 361 2.99 24.74 -14.39
N ILE A 362 2.13 25.71 -14.10
CA ILE A 362 0.95 25.50 -13.25
C ILE A 362 0.02 24.45 -13.87
N LEU A 363 -0.21 24.51 -15.19
CA LEU A 363 -1.01 23.52 -15.91
C LEU A 363 -0.36 22.12 -15.85
N ALA A 364 0.96 22.03 -16.06
CA ALA A 364 1.68 20.76 -15.94
C ALA A 364 1.55 20.15 -14.54
N LEU A 365 1.70 20.96 -13.48
CA LEU A 365 1.56 20.50 -12.09
C LEU A 365 0.15 19.99 -11.76
N ARG A 366 -0.88 20.47 -12.47
CA ARG A 366 -2.27 19.99 -12.33
C ARG A 366 -2.52 18.68 -13.09
N GLU A 367 -1.85 18.46 -14.23
CA GLU A 367 -2.09 17.30 -15.10
C GLU A 367 -1.17 16.10 -14.83
N LEU A 368 0.03 16.32 -14.27
CA LEU A 368 0.97 15.26 -13.94
C LEU A 368 0.43 14.23 -12.92
N PRO A 369 -0.29 14.61 -11.85
CA PRO A 369 -0.88 13.68 -10.90
C PRO A 369 -1.87 12.65 -11.54
N PRO A 370 -2.28 11.61 -10.80
CA PRO A 370 -1.83 11.24 -9.45
C PRO A 370 -0.43 10.63 -9.42
N TYR A 371 0.31 10.92 -8.36
CA TYR A 371 1.61 10.32 -8.05
C TYR A 371 1.47 9.07 -7.17
N GLY A 372 2.52 8.26 -7.12
CA GLY A 372 2.60 7.09 -6.24
C GLY A 372 3.78 6.19 -6.60
N THR A 373 3.77 4.93 -6.15
CA THR A 373 4.90 4.02 -6.35
C THR A 373 5.35 3.98 -7.81
N GLY A 374 6.62 4.27 -8.08
CA GLY A 374 7.20 4.20 -9.43
C GLY A 374 6.76 5.34 -10.37
N TYR A 375 6.03 6.33 -9.87
CA TYR A 375 5.68 7.57 -10.55
C TYR A 375 5.66 8.69 -9.50
N ASP A 376 6.86 9.02 -9.02
CA ASP A 376 7.09 10.00 -7.97
C ASP A 376 6.89 11.44 -8.51
N PRO A 377 6.53 12.41 -7.65
CA PRO A 377 6.45 13.80 -8.06
C PRO A 377 7.85 14.35 -8.40
N PRO A 378 7.96 15.33 -9.32
CA PRO A 378 9.24 15.90 -9.70
C PRO A 378 9.87 16.64 -8.51
N ILE A 379 11.16 16.42 -8.31
CA ILE A 379 11.98 17.11 -7.31
C ILE A 379 12.80 18.20 -7.99
N VAL A 380 12.67 19.41 -7.48
CA VAL A 380 13.30 20.62 -7.98
C VAL A 380 14.34 21.11 -6.99
N LEU A 381 15.53 21.44 -7.48
CA LEU A 381 16.58 22.07 -6.70
C LEU A 381 16.51 23.59 -6.82
N LEU A 382 16.37 24.26 -5.67
CA LEU A 382 16.51 25.70 -5.53
C LEU A 382 17.87 26.04 -4.92
N LYS A 383 18.64 26.92 -5.58
CA LYS A 383 19.94 27.43 -5.09
C LYS A 383 19.95 28.94 -4.77
N LYS A 384 18.95 29.67 -5.25
CA LYS A 384 18.85 31.13 -5.13
C LYS A 384 17.48 31.47 -4.59
N PHE A 385 17.39 31.56 -3.27
CA PHE A 385 16.18 31.94 -2.56
C PHE A 385 16.55 32.66 -1.27
N GLU A 386 15.58 33.37 -0.71
CA GLU A 386 15.61 33.99 0.60
C GLU A 386 14.47 33.40 1.43
N ILE A 387 14.72 33.11 2.71
CA ILE A 387 13.66 32.72 3.64
C ILE A 387 13.08 33.98 4.30
N SER A 388 11.90 34.41 3.86
CA SER A 388 11.26 35.61 4.41
C SER A 388 10.61 35.36 5.77
N ARG A 389 10.14 34.13 6.01
CA ARG A 389 9.44 33.75 7.25
C ARG A 389 9.52 32.25 7.52
N ILE A 390 9.68 31.88 8.80
CA ILE A 390 9.50 30.51 9.29
C ILE A 390 8.44 30.51 10.39
N LYS A 391 7.49 29.58 10.32
CA LYS A 391 6.47 29.37 11.34
C LYS A 391 6.41 27.88 11.74
N PRO A 392 6.92 27.52 12.92
CA PRO A 392 6.80 26.16 13.44
C PRO A 392 5.33 25.80 13.75
N PHE A 393 4.96 24.54 13.52
CA PHE A 393 3.69 23.98 13.97
C PHE A 393 3.85 22.50 14.35
N LYS A 394 3.00 22.02 15.27
CA LYS A 394 2.96 20.60 15.70
C LYS A 394 4.36 20.02 16.02
N GLU A 395 5.14 20.74 16.82
CA GLU A 395 6.48 20.41 17.36
C GLU A 395 7.63 20.17 16.36
N ARG A 396 7.40 19.44 15.26
CA ARG A 396 8.42 19.00 14.29
C ARG A 396 8.12 19.40 12.85
N HIS A 397 7.18 20.29 12.60
CA HIS A 397 6.87 20.78 11.26
C HIS A 397 7.07 22.29 11.16
N CYS A 398 7.40 22.80 9.98
CA CYS A 398 7.56 24.22 9.74
C CYS A 398 6.89 24.62 8.43
N GLU A 399 6.19 25.75 8.45
CA GLU A 399 5.84 26.52 7.26
C GLU A 399 6.98 27.50 6.98
N VAL A 400 7.42 27.56 5.73
CA VAL A 400 8.55 28.37 5.29
C VAL A 400 8.11 29.18 4.08
N TRP A 401 8.29 30.49 4.10
CA TRP A 401 8.03 31.35 2.94
C TRP A 401 9.35 31.59 2.22
N LEU A 402 9.41 31.13 0.98
CA LEU A 402 10.60 31.23 0.12
C LEU A 402 10.37 32.32 -0.93
N LYS A 403 11.38 33.15 -1.17
CA LYS A 403 11.32 34.24 -2.13
C LYS A 403 12.55 34.23 -3.05
N ASP A 404 12.40 34.55 -4.33
CA ASP A 404 13.50 34.70 -5.29
C ASP A 404 13.70 36.16 -5.78
N GLY A 405 13.13 37.11 -5.03
CA GLY A 405 13.08 38.53 -5.37
C GLY A 405 11.78 38.94 -6.09
N PHE A 406 11.20 38.08 -6.92
CA PHE A 406 10.02 38.41 -7.74
C PHE A 406 8.73 37.77 -7.19
N ARG A 407 8.82 36.50 -6.80
CA ARG A 407 7.69 35.73 -6.27
C ARG A 407 8.01 35.24 -4.87
N GLU A 408 6.95 35.04 -4.09
CA GLU A 408 7.01 34.35 -2.80
C GLU A 408 6.10 33.12 -2.87
N VAL A 409 6.59 32.00 -2.34
CA VAL A 409 5.85 30.74 -2.29
C VAL A 409 5.84 30.19 -0.86
N ARG A 410 4.66 29.75 -0.43
CA ARG A 410 4.51 29.05 0.84
C ARG A 410 5.01 27.62 0.68
N SER A 411 5.83 27.19 1.61
CA SER A 411 6.43 25.87 1.63
C SER A 411 6.23 25.17 2.95
N VAL A 412 6.26 23.84 2.95
CA VAL A 412 6.11 23.03 4.16
C VAL A 412 7.26 22.05 4.28
N LEU A 413 7.87 22.00 5.48
CA LEU A 413 8.86 21.01 5.89
C LEU A 413 8.25 20.13 6.98
N PHE A 414 8.23 18.81 6.77
CA PHE A 414 7.69 17.87 7.75
C PHE A 414 8.80 17.17 8.55
N ASN A 415 8.56 16.96 9.84
CA ASN A 415 9.41 16.19 10.76
C ASN A 415 10.85 16.70 10.93
N ARG A 416 11.16 17.93 10.50
CA ARG A 416 12.47 18.57 10.63
C ARG A 416 12.31 20.06 10.92
N LYS A 417 13.38 20.68 11.41
CA LYS A 417 13.49 22.12 11.65
C LYS A 417 14.68 22.67 10.88
N ILE A 418 14.54 23.89 10.38
CA ILE A 418 15.64 24.64 9.80
C ILE A 418 16.33 25.37 10.94
N GLU A 419 17.52 24.90 11.33
CA GLU A 419 18.32 25.51 12.41
C GLU A 419 19.31 26.56 11.87
N LYS A 420 19.80 26.35 10.65
CA LYS A 420 20.65 27.27 9.90
C LYS A 420 20.03 27.54 8.54
N GLU A 421 20.32 28.71 7.99
CA GLU A 421 19.81 29.08 6.67
C GLU A 421 20.43 28.16 5.59
N PRO A 422 19.60 27.39 4.87
CA PRO A 422 20.08 26.45 3.88
C PRO A 422 20.55 27.18 2.62
N LEU A 423 21.55 26.63 1.95
CA LEU A 423 22.02 27.08 0.64
C LEU A 423 21.32 26.34 -0.51
N LEU A 424 20.85 25.13 -0.24
CA LEU A 424 20.19 24.26 -1.22
C LEU A 424 18.87 23.74 -0.64
N LEU A 425 17.81 23.76 -1.44
CA LEU A 425 16.54 23.11 -1.13
C LEU A 425 16.16 22.14 -2.23
N ALA A 426 15.87 20.90 -1.87
CA ALA A 426 15.16 19.95 -2.72
C ALA A 426 13.67 20.04 -2.39
N CYS A 427 12.87 20.45 -3.37
CA CYS A 427 11.45 20.74 -3.20
C CYS A 427 10.58 19.99 -4.22
N VAL A 428 9.40 19.57 -3.78
CA VAL A 428 8.32 19.11 -4.66
C VAL A 428 7.31 20.25 -4.83
N PRO A 429 7.17 20.87 -6.01
CA PRO A 429 6.10 21.81 -6.28
C PRO A 429 4.76 21.08 -6.45
N TYR A 430 3.68 21.63 -5.89
CA TYR A 430 2.33 21.08 -6.03
C TYR A 430 1.27 22.17 -5.93
N ILE A 431 0.08 21.90 -6.50
CA ILE A 431 -1.12 22.72 -6.29
C ILE A 431 -1.87 22.18 -5.07
N ASN A 432 -2.06 23.02 -4.06
CA ASN A 432 -2.72 22.61 -2.83
C ASN A 432 -4.25 22.49 -3.03
N SER A 433 -4.81 21.30 -2.75
CA SER A 433 -6.24 21.00 -2.91
C SER A 433 -7.19 21.68 -1.91
N TYR A 434 -6.66 22.47 -0.96
CA TYR A 434 -7.42 23.27 0.00
C TYR A 434 -7.36 24.78 -0.27
N SER A 435 -6.32 25.27 -0.94
CA SER A 435 -6.14 26.70 -1.22
C SER A 435 -6.11 27.05 -2.71
N ASP A 436 -6.02 26.05 -3.59
CA ASP A 436 -5.79 26.18 -5.04
C ASP A 436 -4.58 27.09 -5.36
N SER A 437 -3.55 27.02 -4.53
CA SER A 437 -2.32 27.80 -4.68
C SER A 437 -1.12 26.89 -4.88
N LEU A 438 -0.13 27.39 -5.61
CA LEU A 438 1.18 26.76 -5.73
C LEU A 438 1.87 26.79 -4.37
N GLU A 439 2.28 25.62 -3.90
CA GLU A 439 3.06 25.44 -2.68
C GLU A 439 4.20 24.46 -2.92
N PHE A 440 5.26 24.55 -2.11
CA PHE A 440 6.42 23.67 -2.21
C PHE A 440 6.50 22.77 -0.98
N ARG A 441 6.76 21.49 -1.16
CA ARG A 441 7.12 20.59 -0.05
C ARG A 441 8.63 20.43 -0.04
N ILE A 442 9.28 20.86 1.04
CA ILE A 442 10.72 20.69 1.20
C ILE A 442 10.97 19.24 1.61
N GLU A 443 11.63 18.48 0.75
CA GLU A 443 12.03 17.10 1.01
C GLU A 443 13.38 17.05 1.74
N ASP A 444 14.29 17.95 1.37
CA ASP A 444 15.60 18.06 1.99
C ASP A 444 16.23 19.43 1.82
N PHE A 445 17.23 19.72 2.65
CA PHE A 445 17.97 20.96 2.61
C PHE A 445 19.42 20.75 3.06
N LYS A 446 20.35 21.49 2.45
CA LYS A 446 21.76 21.51 2.86
C LYS A 446 22.19 22.93 3.20
N ASP A 447 23.03 23.05 4.23
CA ASP A 447 23.74 24.27 4.60
C ASP A 447 25.13 24.39 3.93
N GLU A 448 25.54 23.38 3.16
CA GLU A 448 26.79 23.33 2.39
C GLU A 448 26.51 23.01 0.91
N LEU A 449 27.38 23.50 0.02
CA LEU A 449 27.26 23.30 -1.43
C LEU A 449 27.88 21.99 -1.93
N GLU A 450 28.75 21.38 -1.11
CA GLU A 450 29.34 20.04 -1.32
C GLU A 450 28.35 18.94 -0.88
#